data_AF-A0A9R1PBB7-F1
#
_entry.id   AF-A0A9R1PBB7-F1
#
_cell.length_a   1.000
_cell.length_b   1.000
_cell.length_c   1.000
_cell.angle_alpha   90.00
_cell.angle_beta   90.00
_cell.angle_gamma   90.00
#
_symmetry.space_group_name_H-M   'P 1'
#
loop_
_entity.id
_entity.type
_entity.pdbx_description
1 polymer ?
#
loop_
_entity_poly.entity_id
_entity_poly.type
_entity_poly.pdbx_seq_one_letter_code
_entity_poly.pdbx_strand_id
1 'polypeptide(L)'
;MGIRSYHYFHYPSQRLMRTQMICIWRPECKKFLGRSLFLVGEFGVNDYHFSFQRKTVHEVRSFVPDVIATISIAIERLIKHGARSLLVPGVIPSGCSPPILTKFASAPPSAYNSKTGCLTAHNELGLYHNALLQAALTKLRAKHRNVKIIYADFFGPIMEMVESPHKFGFEEDVLIVCCGGPGRYGMSSTVPCGDAAATTCRDPSARLYWDGVHLTEAANRHVANAWLGEINASTGVSRKQGAKEPCRLGRHRI
;
A
#
# COMPACT_ATOMS: atom_id res chain seq x y z
N MET A 1 -9.76 -15.65 19.98
CA MET A 1 -8.88 -14.61 19.42
C MET A 1 -9.39 -14.26 18.04
N GLY A 2 -10.20 -13.19 17.93
CA GLY A 2 -10.80 -12.76 16.67
C GLY A 2 -10.17 -11.45 16.22
N ILE A 3 -9.49 -11.46 15.08
CA ILE A 3 -9.08 -10.25 14.37
C ILE A 3 -10.34 -9.72 13.67
N ARG A 4 -10.94 -8.66 14.22
CA ARG A 4 -11.97 -7.87 13.54
C ARG A 4 -11.63 -6.39 13.73
N SER A 5 -10.96 -5.82 12.74
CA SER A 5 -11.31 -4.55 12.11
C SER A 5 -10.26 -4.25 11.04
N TYR A 6 -10.60 -4.56 9.79
CA TYR A 6 -9.98 -3.91 8.64
C TYR A 6 -10.94 -2.79 8.24
N HIS A 7 -10.50 -1.54 8.39
CA HIS A 7 -11.24 -0.38 7.87
C HIS A 7 -10.57 0.05 6.56
N TYR A 8 -11.14 -0.39 5.44
CA TYR A 8 -10.89 0.21 4.13
C TYR A 8 -11.77 1.45 3.99
N PHE A 9 -11.16 2.59 3.69
CA PHE A 9 -11.88 3.81 3.31
C PHE A 9 -12.22 3.74 1.82
N HIS A 10 -13.50 3.55 1.50
CA HIS A 10 -14.08 3.90 0.21
C HIS A 10 -15.44 4.55 0.47
N TYR A 11 -15.61 5.79 -0.01
CA TYR A 11 -16.89 6.50 -0.08
C TYR A 11 -17.40 6.38 -1.53
N PRO A 12 -18.72 6.25 -1.79
CA PRO A 12 -19.72 7.19 -1.27
C PRO A 12 -21.08 6.60 -0.86
N SER A 13 -21.60 6.98 0.30
CA SER A 13 -23.00 7.39 0.48
C SER A 13 -23.22 7.92 1.90
N GLN A 14 -23.84 9.10 1.98
CA GLN A 14 -24.15 9.80 3.22
C GLN A 14 -25.32 9.11 3.93
N ARG A 15 -25.02 8.15 4.82
CA ARG A 15 -25.86 7.83 6.00
C ARG A 15 -25.08 6.89 6.92
N LEU A 16 -25.00 7.27 8.20
CA LEU A 16 -24.23 6.65 9.30
C LEU A 16 -22.73 6.99 9.40
N MET A 17 -22.40 8.28 9.47
CA MET A 17 -21.29 8.76 10.32
C MET A 17 -21.83 9.55 11.52
N ARG A 18 -22.50 8.86 12.45
CA ARG A 18 -22.89 9.46 13.74
C ARG A 18 -22.25 8.80 14.97
N THR A 19 -21.39 7.80 14.78
CA THR A 19 -20.90 6.98 15.91
C THR A 19 -19.40 7.07 16.21
N GLN A 20 -18.60 7.89 15.50
CA GLN A 20 -17.13 7.88 15.64
C GLN A 20 -16.48 9.16 16.19
N MET A 21 -17.24 10.18 16.59
CA MET A 21 -16.68 11.41 17.18
C MET A 21 -16.72 11.44 18.72
N ILE A 22 -17.25 10.39 19.36
CA ILE A 22 -17.48 10.31 20.82
C ILE A 22 -16.23 9.82 21.58
N CYS A 23 -15.26 9.22 20.89
CA CYS A 23 -14.19 8.49 21.55
C CYS A 23 -13.05 9.38 22.08
N ILE A 24 -12.76 10.52 21.43
CA ILE A 24 -11.54 11.31 21.69
C ILE A 24 -11.42 11.85 23.14
N TRP A 25 -12.54 12.00 23.85
CA TRP A 25 -12.60 12.71 25.14
C TRP A 25 -12.79 11.80 26.35
N ARG A 26 -12.87 10.49 26.16
CA ARG A 26 -13.13 9.54 27.26
C ARG A 26 -11.83 8.80 27.68
N PRO A 27 -11.51 8.70 28.99
CA PRO A 27 -10.36 7.94 29.48
C PRO A 27 -10.29 6.50 28.94
N GLU A 28 -11.45 5.87 28.76
CA GLU A 28 -11.58 4.53 28.20
C GLU A 28 -11.04 4.44 26.77
N CYS A 29 -11.14 5.53 26.01
CA CYS A 29 -10.67 5.55 24.63
C CYS A 29 -9.14 5.63 24.54
N LYS A 30 -8.46 6.37 25.41
CA LYS A 30 -6.98 6.31 25.47
C LYS A 30 -6.48 4.89 25.75
N LYS A 31 -7.16 4.15 26.63
CA LYS A 31 -6.85 2.75 26.93
C LYS A 31 -7.13 1.84 25.72
N PHE A 32 -8.24 2.05 25.03
CA PHE A 32 -8.57 1.32 23.81
C PHE A 32 -7.53 1.57 22.71
N LEU A 33 -7.24 2.83 22.38
CA LEU A 33 -6.24 3.22 21.38
C LEU A 33 -4.84 2.71 21.78
N GLY A 34 -4.50 2.69 23.07
CA GLY A 34 -3.23 2.14 23.56
C GLY A 34 -3.05 0.63 23.32
N ARG A 35 -4.14 -0.12 23.07
CA ARG A 35 -4.12 -1.57 22.80
C ARG A 35 -4.31 -1.92 21.32
N SER A 36 -4.58 -0.93 20.48
CA SER A 36 -4.83 -1.11 19.04
C SER A 36 -3.56 -0.96 18.22
N LEU A 37 -3.51 -1.64 17.08
CA LEU A 37 -2.53 -1.39 16.01
C LEU A 37 -3.11 -0.38 15.03
N PHE A 38 -2.37 0.67 14.73
CA PHE A 38 -2.74 1.68 13.74
C PHE A 38 -1.94 1.45 12.46
N LEU A 39 -2.62 1.20 11.35
CA LEU A 39 -2.02 1.34 10.03
C LEU A 39 -2.08 2.82 9.63
N VAL A 40 -0.92 3.45 9.43
CA VAL A 40 -0.80 4.88 9.14
C VAL A 40 -0.34 5.08 7.71
N GLY A 41 -1.27 4.92 6.76
CA GLY A 41 -1.00 4.98 5.32
C GLY A 41 -1.91 4.03 4.54
N GLU A 42 -1.69 3.85 3.24
CA GLU A 42 -0.57 4.38 2.44
C GLU A 42 -0.73 5.87 2.09
N PHE A 43 0.29 6.70 2.40
CA PHE A 43 0.29 8.15 2.12
C PHE A 43 1.39 8.50 1.13
N GLY A 44 1.14 9.45 0.22
CA GLY A 44 2.11 9.93 -0.76
C GLY A 44 1.85 9.47 -2.20
N VAL A 45 1.35 8.24 -2.42
CA VAL A 45 1.12 7.73 -3.79
C VAL A 45 0.18 8.64 -4.58
N ASN A 46 -0.97 9.00 -4.00
CA ASN A 46 -1.91 9.92 -4.64
C ASN A 46 -1.30 11.30 -4.88
N ASP A 47 -0.58 11.85 -3.90
CA ASP A 47 0.10 13.13 -3.97
C ASP A 47 1.06 13.19 -5.18
N TYR A 48 1.77 12.10 -5.46
CA TYR A 48 2.68 11.98 -6.60
C TYR A 48 1.95 11.71 -7.91
N HIS A 49 1.06 10.69 -7.94
CA HIS A 49 0.37 10.25 -9.15
C HIS A 49 -0.50 11.34 -9.75
N PHE A 50 -1.23 12.09 -8.93
CA PHE A 50 -2.01 13.24 -9.40
C PHE A 50 -1.12 14.41 -9.83
N SER A 51 0.02 14.62 -9.16
CA SER A 51 0.94 15.69 -9.54
C SER A 51 1.58 15.48 -10.92
N PHE A 52 1.82 14.23 -11.34
CA PHE A 52 2.33 13.94 -12.67
C PHE A 52 1.42 14.41 -13.81
N GLN A 53 0.17 14.79 -13.54
CA GLN A 53 -0.68 15.46 -14.54
C GLN A 53 -0.09 16.79 -15.03
N ARG A 54 0.73 17.47 -14.21
CA ARG A 54 1.26 18.80 -14.52
C ARG A 54 2.74 18.98 -14.17
N LYS A 55 3.36 18.02 -13.49
CA LYS A 55 4.71 18.11 -12.94
C LYS A 55 5.60 16.96 -13.42
N THR A 56 6.86 17.26 -13.61
CA THR A 56 7.93 16.28 -13.85
C THR A 56 8.28 15.52 -12.56
N VAL A 57 8.99 14.40 -12.67
CA VAL A 57 9.52 13.67 -11.50
C VAL A 57 10.39 14.56 -10.62
N HIS A 58 11.19 15.46 -11.22
CA HIS A 58 12.04 16.38 -10.48
C HIS A 58 11.22 17.39 -9.66
N GLU A 59 10.18 17.98 -10.24
CA GLU A 59 9.28 18.88 -9.53
C GLU A 59 8.44 18.17 -8.47
N VAL A 60 8.13 16.88 -8.67
CA VAL A 60 7.45 16.08 -7.63
C VAL A 60 8.39 15.76 -6.47
N ARG A 61 9.66 15.49 -6.78
CA ARG A 61 10.69 15.21 -5.77
C ARG A 61 10.85 16.35 -4.76
N SER A 62 10.66 17.60 -5.17
CA SER A 62 10.89 18.77 -4.31
C SER A 62 9.92 18.86 -3.11
N PHE A 63 8.70 18.32 -3.23
CA PHE A 63 7.71 18.34 -2.15
C PHE A 63 7.60 17.02 -1.38
N VAL A 64 8.42 16.00 -1.70
CA VAL A 64 8.49 14.76 -0.91
C VAL A 64 8.76 15.05 0.58
N PRO A 65 9.67 15.96 0.97
CA PRO A 65 9.87 16.31 2.38
C PRO A 65 8.60 16.80 3.09
N ASP A 66 7.74 17.56 2.40
CA ASP A 66 6.48 18.07 2.95
C ASP A 66 5.47 16.95 3.21
N VAL A 67 5.42 15.95 2.32
CA VAL A 67 4.64 14.73 2.51
C VAL A 67 5.13 13.97 3.75
N ILE A 68 6.44 13.77 3.90
CA ILE A 68 7.03 13.10 5.06
C ILE A 68 6.77 13.88 6.36
N ALA A 69 6.84 15.21 6.31
CA ALA A 69 6.50 16.06 7.46
C ALA A 69 5.03 15.88 7.86
N THR A 70 4.12 15.83 6.89
CA THR A 70 2.68 15.61 7.11
C THR A 70 2.40 14.24 7.74
N ILE A 71 3.06 13.18 7.26
CA ILE A 71 2.98 11.83 7.85
C ILE A 71 3.48 11.87 9.31
N SER A 72 4.60 12.54 9.56
CA SER A 72 5.18 12.67 10.90
C SER A 72 4.23 13.40 11.86
N ILE A 73 3.56 14.46 11.40
CA ILE A 73 2.54 15.18 12.18
C ILE A 73 1.34 14.28 12.49
N ALA A 74 0.88 13.47 11.52
CA ALA A 74 -0.22 12.53 11.75
C ALA A 74 0.14 11.48 12.82
N ILE A 75 1.36 10.92 12.77
CA ILE A 75 1.87 9.97 13.77
C ILE A 75 1.90 10.62 15.16
N GLU A 76 2.47 11.81 15.28
CA GLU A 76 2.52 12.58 16.54
C GLU A 76 1.12 12.82 17.12
N ARG A 77 0.14 13.17 16.28
CA ARG A 77 -1.26 13.34 16.69
C ARG A 77 -1.85 12.04 17.23
N LEU A 78 -1.66 10.91 16.53
CA LEU A 78 -2.13 9.60 16.99
C LEU A 78 -1.51 9.24 18.36
N ILE A 79 -0.21 9.46 18.53
CA ILE A 79 0.50 9.21 19.79
C ILE A 79 -0.05 10.08 20.92
N LYS A 80 -0.28 11.38 20.66
CA LYS A 80 -0.90 12.32 21.60
C LYS A 80 -2.29 11.85 22.06
N HIS A 81 -3.04 11.21 21.17
CA HIS A 81 -4.36 10.65 21.47
C HIS A 81 -4.34 9.25 22.09
N GLY A 82 -3.17 8.66 22.30
CA GLY A 82 -3.01 7.41 23.06
C GLY A 82 -2.60 6.20 22.23
N ALA A 83 -2.36 6.34 20.93
CA ALA A 83 -1.81 5.25 20.13
C ALA A 83 -0.43 4.82 20.67
N ARG A 84 -0.18 3.50 20.69
CA ARG A 84 1.08 2.92 21.18
C ARG A 84 1.73 1.94 20.20
N SER A 85 1.03 1.50 19.17
CA SER A 85 1.53 0.60 18.13
C SER A 85 1.10 1.12 16.77
N LEU A 86 2.06 1.53 15.95
CA LEU A 86 1.83 2.11 14.63
C LEU A 86 2.65 1.35 13.60
N LEU A 87 1.99 0.84 12.57
CA LEU A 87 2.59 0.29 11.36
C LEU A 87 2.50 1.37 10.28
N VAL A 88 3.65 1.77 9.74
CA VAL A 88 3.77 2.88 8.79
C VAL A 88 4.36 2.32 7.50
N PRO A 89 3.53 2.03 6.48
CA PRO A 89 4.03 1.55 5.20
C PRO A 89 4.76 2.66 4.45
N GLY A 90 5.79 2.28 3.71
CA GLY A 90 6.34 3.11 2.63
C GLY A 90 5.41 3.14 1.42
N VAL A 91 5.89 3.67 0.30
CA VAL A 91 5.18 3.70 -0.98
C VAL A 91 5.60 2.57 -1.91
N ILE A 92 4.68 2.15 -2.78
CA ILE A 92 4.90 1.17 -3.87
C ILE A 92 5.94 1.62 -4.91
N PRO A 93 6.50 0.70 -5.74
CA PRO A 93 7.27 1.05 -6.93
C PRO A 93 6.37 1.65 -8.00
N SER A 94 6.14 2.96 -7.92
CA SER A 94 5.21 3.68 -8.81
C SER A 94 5.60 3.60 -10.28
N GLY A 95 6.88 3.41 -10.61
CA GLY A 95 7.33 3.19 -11.98
C GLY A 95 6.87 1.86 -12.58
N CYS A 96 6.45 0.90 -11.77
CA CYS A 96 5.82 -0.35 -12.19
C CYS A 96 4.28 -0.27 -12.21
N SER A 97 3.69 0.85 -11.79
CA SER A 97 2.24 0.99 -11.68
C SER A 97 1.60 1.18 -13.06
N PRO A 98 0.53 0.44 -13.41
CA PRO A 98 -0.10 0.51 -14.73
C PRO A 98 -0.54 1.92 -15.19
N PRO A 99 -1.11 2.81 -14.35
CA PRO A 99 -1.42 4.18 -14.75
C PRO A 99 -0.19 5.01 -15.08
N ILE A 100 0.90 4.83 -14.33
CA ILE A 100 2.16 5.54 -14.56
C ILE A 100 2.77 5.05 -15.89
N LEU A 101 2.82 3.74 -16.10
CA LEU A 101 3.29 3.14 -17.36
C LEU A 101 2.44 3.54 -18.57
N THR A 102 1.12 3.65 -18.39
CA THR A 102 0.18 4.09 -19.44
C THR A 102 0.36 5.57 -19.76
N LYS A 103 0.46 6.40 -18.73
CA LYS A 103 0.63 7.86 -18.86
C LYS A 103 1.93 8.23 -19.55
N PHE A 104 3.02 7.54 -19.21
CA PHE A 104 4.35 7.79 -19.76
C PHE A 104 4.73 6.80 -20.87
N ALA A 105 3.73 6.21 -21.53
CA ALA A 105 3.90 5.24 -22.61
C ALA A 105 4.86 5.69 -23.72
N SER A 106 4.92 7.00 -23.99
CA SER A 106 5.78 7.63 -25.02
C SER A 106 7.18 8.04 -24.51
N ALA A 107 7.54 7.72 -23.27
CA ALA A 107 8.90 7.92 -22.76
C ALA A 107 9.92 7.13 -23.60
N PRO A 108 11.17 7.61 -23.73
CA PRO A 108 12.19 6.91 -24.50
C PRO A 108 12.49 5.53 -23.89
N PRO A 109 12.92 4.52 -24.68
CA PRO A 109 13.24 3.19 -24.17
C PRO A 109 14.24 3.19 -23.01
N SER A 110 15.18 4.15 -22.99
CA SER A 110 16.16 4.33 -21.91
C SER A 110 15.57 4.74 -20.56
N ALA A 111 14.32 5.22 -20.52
CA ALA A 111 13.61 5.55 -19.28
C ALA A 111 13.11 4.29 -18.53
N TYR A 112 13.05 3.15 -19.22
CA TYR A 112 12.56 1.89 -18.68
C TYR A 112 13.72 0.99 -18.26
N ASN A 113 13.56 0.34 -17.12
CA ASN A 113 14.45 -0.73 -16.72
C ASN A 113 14.26 -1.93 -17.67
N SER A 114 15.34 -2.41 -18.29
CA SER A 114 15.27 -3.47 -19.30
C SER A 114 14.82 -4.83 -18.77
N LYS A 115 14.99 -5.09 -17.46
CA LYS A 115 14.57 -6.34 -16.81
C LYS A 115 13.10 -6.31 -16.42
N THR A 116 12.64 -5.20 -15.85
CA THR A 116 11.29 -5.13 -15.23
C THR A 116 10.27 -4.40 -16.08
N GLY A 117 10.69 -3.62 -17.08
CA GLY A 117 9.78 -2.75 -17.84
C GLY A 117 9.23 -1.57 -17.03
N CYS A 118 9.75 -1.32 -15.82
CA CYS A 118 9.34 -0.21 -14.97
C CYS A 118 10.08 1.08 -15.30
N LEU A 119 9.45 2.24 -15.08
CA LEU A 119 10.09 3.54 -15.23
C LEU A 119 11.04 3.83 -14.07
N THR A 120 12.34 3.98 -14.37
CA THR A 120 13.40 4.11 -13.36
C THR A 120 13.21 5.34 -12.47
N ALA A 121 13.02 6.52 -13.06
CA ALA A 121 12.90 7.77 -12.31
C ALA A 121 11.70 7.78 -11.32
N HIS A 122 10.61 7.10 -11.66
CA HIS A 122 9.43 7.00 -10.81
C HIS A 122 9.66 6.04 -9.63
N ASN A 123 10.39 4.94 -9.85
CA ASN A 123 10.82 4.05 -8.77
C ASN A 123 11.85 4.73 -7.85
N GLU A 124 12.78 5.51 -8.39
CA GLU A 124 13.75 6.30 -7.60
C GLU A 124 13.08 7.35 -6.71
N LEU A 125 11.99 7.96 -7.16
CA LEU A 125 11.17 8.84 -6.33
C LEU A 125 10.56 8.08 -5.14
N GLY A 126 10.02 6.88 -5.37
CA GLY A 126 9.49 6.02 -4.31
C GLY A 126 10.55 5.59 -3.29
N LEU A 127 11.73 5.19 -3.78
CA LEU A 127 12.88 4.88 -2.92
C LEU A 127 13.32 6.09 -2.10
N TYR A 128 13.33 7.29 -2.69
CA TYR A 128 13.65 8.53 -1.98
C TYR A 128 12.63 8.85 -0.88
N HIS A 129 11.32 8.72 -1.15
CA HIS A 129 10.28 8.81 -0.12
C HIS A 129 10.55 7.82 1.01
N ASN A 130 10.76 6.55 0.70
CA ASN A 130 10.94 5.48 1.69
C ASN A 130 12.18 5.70 2.55
N ALA A 131 13.28 6.22 1.98
CA ALA A 131 14.47 6.59 2.73
C ALA A 131 14.21 7.74 3.72
N LEU A 132 13.54 8.81 3.27
CA LEU A 132 13.19 9.93 4.14
C LEU A 132 12.19 9.54 5.22
N LEU A 133 11.21 8.70 4.89
CA LEU A 133 10.24 8.17 5.85
C LEU A 133 10.96 7.39 6.94
N GLN A 134 11.83 6.43 6.58
CA GLN A 134 12.59 5.66 7.57
C GLN A 134 13.44 6.55 8.47
N ALA A 135 14.09 7.58 7.93
CA ALA A 135 14.85 8.55 8.72
C ALA A 135 13.94 9.33 9.70
N ALA A 136 12.76 9.75 9.27
CA ALA A 136 11.77 10.42 10.12
C ALA A 136 11.24 9.49 11.22
N LEU A 137 10.95 8.23 10.89
CA LEU A 137 10.50 7.21 11.86
C LEU A 137 11.58 6.93 12.91
N THR A 138 12.87 6.92 12.54
CA THR A 138 13.98 6.81 13.49
C THR A 138 13.97 7.96 14.51
N LYS A 139 13.77 9.20 14.06
CA LYS A 139 13.63 10.37 14.95
C LYS A 139 12.40 10.25 15.86
N LEU A 140 11.26 9.82 15.31
CA LEU A 140 10.03 9.64 16.07
C LEU A 140 10.15 8.54 17.14
N ARG A 141 10.82 7.41 16.83
CA ARG A 141 11.12 6.35 17.81
C ARG A 141 12.01 6.85 18.94
N ALA A 142 13.01 7.68 18.62
CA ALA A 142 13.88 8.27 19.63
C ALA A 142 13.12 9.21 20.58
N LYS A 143 12.16 9.99 20.03
CA LYS A 143 11.31 10.91 20.79
C LYS A 143 10.23 10.19 21.62
N HIS A 144 9.66 9.10 21.11
CA HIS A 144 8.54 8.37 21.72
C HIS A 144 8.94 6.95 22.12
N ARG A 145 9.83 6.82 23.11
CA ARG A 145 10.42 5.53 23.53
C ARG A 145 9.40 4.49 24.02
N ASN A 146 8.22 4.91 24.42
CA ASN A 146 7.12 4.06 24.88
C ASN A 146 6.11 3.68 23.76
N VAL A 147 6.42 4.02 22.51
CA VAL A 147 5.57 3.75 21.34
C VAL A 147 6.31 2.84 20.37
N LYS A 148 5.66 1.76 19.93
CA LYS A 148 6.16 0.92 18.85
C LYS A 148 5.77 1.55 17.52
N ILE A 149 6.77 2.01 16.77
CA ILE A 149 6.61 2.54 15.42
C ILE A 149 7.35 1.59 14.48
N ILE A 150 6.63 0.90 13.60
CA ILE A 150 7.15 -0.16 12.72
C ILE A 150 7.09 0.36 11.29
N TYR A 151 8.21 0.31 10.58
CA TYR A 151 8.21 0.57 9.13
C TYR A 151 7.73 -0.70 8.43
N ALA A 152 6.81 -0.57 7.47
CA ALA A 152 6.37 -1.68 6.65
C ALA A 152 6.87 -1.46 5.22
N ASP A 153 7.73 -2.35 4.74
CA ASP A 153 8.19 -2.25 3.35
C ASP A 153 7.06 -2.64 2.39
N PHE A 154 6.58 -1.67 1.63
CA PHE A 154 5.61 -1.91 0.56
C PHE A 154 6.29 -2.01 -0.82
N PHE A 155 7.51 -1.49 -0.94
CA PHE A 155 8.21 -1.42 -2.20
C PHE A 155 8.82 -2.77 -2.58
N GLY A 156 9.58 -3.37 -1.65
CA GLY A 156 10.33 -4.60 -1.86
C GLY A 156 9.46 -5.78 -2.29
N PRO A 157 8.38 -6.13 -1.57
CA PRO A 157 7.53 -7.26 -1.95
C PRO A 157 6.92 -7.12 -3.35
N ILE A 158 6.51 -5.91 -3.74
CA ILE A 158 5.98 -5.67 -5.09
C ILE A 158 7.08 -5.81 -6.14
N MET A 159 8.26 -5.26 -5.89
CA MET A 159 9.39 -5.43 -6.81
C MET A 159 9.80 -6.89 -6.95
N GLU A 160 9.76 -7.69 -5.89
CA GLU A 160 10.05 -9.13 -5.97
C GLU A 160 9.01 -9.86 -6.84
N MET A 161 7.73 -9.49 -6.72
CA MET A 161 6.66 -10.02 -7.58
C MET A 161 6.83 -9.59 -9.04
N VAL A 162 7.33 -8.39 -9.31
CA VAL A 162 7.62 -7.90 -10.67
C VAL A 162 8.86 -8.60 -11.27
N GLU A 163 9.91 -8.80 -10.47
CA GLU A 163 11.17 -9.38 -10.94
C GLU A 163 11.14 -10.91 -11.04
N SER A 164 10.22 -11.57 -10.37
CA SER A 164 10.12 -13.03 -10.31
C SER A 164 8.67 -13.50 -10.20
N PRO A 165 7.78 -13.14 -11.15
CA PRO A 165 6.34 -13.39 -11.06
C PRO A 165 5.99 -14.86 -10.80
N HIS A 166 6.69 -15.78 -11.45
CA HIS A 166 6.47 -17.21 -11.29
C HIS A 166 6.73 -17.76 -9.89
N LYS A 167 7.59 -17.13 -9.08
CA LYS A 167 7.76 -17.52 -7.66
C LYS A 167 6.50 -17.32 -6.83
N PHE A 168 5.61 -16.46 -7.30
CA PHE A 168 4.36 -16.07 -6.65
C PHE A 168 3.12 -16.64 -7.36
N GLY A 169 3.32 -17.44 -8.42
CA GLY A 169 2.22 -17.98 -9.23
C GLY A 169 1.63 -16.97 -10.21
N PHE A 170 2.33 -15.87 -10.51
CA PHE A 170 1.89 -14.88 -11.49
C PHE A 170 2.38 -15.19 -12.90
N GLU A 171 1.62 -14.68 -13.88
CA GLU A 171 1.95 -14.68 -15.30
C GLU A 171 3.08 -13.69 -15.62
N GLU A 172 3.79 -13.90 -16.73
CA GLU A 172 4.94 -13.08 -17.16
C GLU A 172 4.55 -11.61 -17.46
N ASP A 173 3.34 -11.38 -17.95
CA ASP A 173 2.78 -10.04 -18.21
C ASP A 173 2.25 -9.38 -16.91
N VAL A 174 3.05 -9.45 -15.85
CA VAL A 174 2.72 -9.06 -14.47
C VAL A 174 2.29 -7.60 -14.31
N LEU A 175 2.66 -6.73 -15.25
CA LEU A 175 2.30 -5.30 -15.27
C LEU A 175 0.97 -5.00 -15.98
N ILE A 176 0.31 -6.00 -16.55
CA ILE A 176 -1.02 -5.85 -17.17
C ILE A 176 -2.09 -6.07 -16.10
N VAL A 177 -3.07 -5.17 -16.03
CA VAL A 177 -4.19 -5.27 -15.08
C VAL A 177 -5.13 -6.43 -15.43
N CYS A 178 -5.72 -7.05 -14.42
CA CYS A 178 -6.72 -8.10 -14.65
C CYS A 178 -8.05 -7.52 -15.18
N CYS A 179 -8.50 -6.39 -14.66
CA CYS A 179 -9.78 -5.77 -14.97
C CYS A 179 -9.58 -4.39 -15.60
N GLY A 180 -10.10 -4.21 -16.80
CA GLY A 180 -9.95 -2.95 -17.53
C GLY A 180 -10.45 -3.02 -18.96
N GLY A 181 -9.82 -2.26 -19.85
CA GLY A 181 -10.29 -2.06 -21.22
C GLY A 181 -9.18 -2.25 -22.26
N PRO A 182 -9.48 -2.01 -23.56
CA PRO A 182 -8.62 -2.38 -24.69
C PRO A 182 -7.38 -1.48 -24.90
N GLY A 183 -6.77 -0.95 -23.84
CA GLY A 183 -5.59 -0.10 -23.93
C GLY A 183 -4.30 -0.75 -23.42
N ARG A 184 -3.20 0.01 -23.49
CA ARG A 184 -1.88 -0.47 -23.05
C ARG A 184 -1.95 -0.84 -21.56
N TYR A 185 -1.30 -1.94 -21.18
CA TYR A 185 -1.37 -2.51 -19.83
C TYR A 185 -2.79 -2.86 -19.35
N GLY A 186 -3.76 -3.03 -20.27
CA GLY A 186 -5.17 -3.27 -19.94
C GLY A 186 -5.91 -2.01 -19.45
N MET A 187 -5.33 -0.83 -19.64
CA MET A 187 -5.86 0.44 -19.12
C MET A 187 -6.54 1.25 -20.21
N SER A 188 -7.79 1.65 -19.98
CA SER A 188 -8.53 2.60 -20.82
C SER A 188 -9.13 3.72 -19.97
N SER A 189 -9.00 4.97 -20.43
CA SER A 189 -9.63 6.12 -19.77
C SER A 189 -11.14 6.17 -19.96
N THR A 190 -11.66 5.48 -20.99
CA THR A 190 -13.09 5.44 -21.30
C THR A 190 -13.76 4.15 -20.82
N VAL A 191 -12.98 3.09 -20.57
CA VAL A 191 -13.47 1.78 -20.11
C VAL A 191 -12.72 1.38 -18.85
N PRO A 192 -13.03 2.01 -17.70
CA PRO A 192 -12.47 1.62 -16.42
C PRO A 192 -13.01 0.25 -15.97
N CYS A 193 -12.31 -0.40 -15.03
CA CYS A 193 -12.84 -1.61 -14.39
C CYS A 193 -14.23 -1.33 -13.77
N GLY A 194 -15.18 -2.23 -14.01
CA GLY A 194 -16.58 -2.08 -13.59
C GLY A 194 -17.49 -1.41 -14.64
N ASP A 195 -16.93 -0.89 -15.74
CA ASP A 195 -17.71 -0.50 -16.91
C ASP A 195 -18.30 -1.73 -17.63
N ALA A 196 -19.44 -1.56 -18.31
CA ALA A 196 -20.11 -2.65 -19.02
C ALA A 196 -19.26 -3.23 -20.18
N ALA A 197 -18.37 -2.43 -20.77
CA ALA A 197 -17.44 -2.85 -21.80
C ALA A 197 -16.10 -3.35 -21.25
N ALA A 198 -15.90 -3.33 -19.92
CA ALA A 198 -14.67 -3.81 -19.32
C ALA A 198 -14.58 -5.34 -19.35
N THR A 199 -13.37 -5.84 -19.52
CA THR A 199 -13.06 -7.27 -19.47
C THR A 199 -12.27 -7.59 -18.21
N THR A 200 -12.47 -8.80 -17.68
CA THR A 200 -11.63 -9.37 -16.63
C THR A 200 -10.79 -10.50 -17.17
N CYS A 201 -9.57 -10.63 -16.66
CA CYS A 201 -8.70 -11.76 -16.92
C CYS A 201 -9.33 -13.06 -16.42
N ARG A 202 -8.90 -14.21 -16.98
CA ARG A 202 -9.46 -15.52 -16.65
C ARG A 202 -9.16 -15.95 -15.21
N ASP A 203 -7.97 -15.65 -14.71
CA ASP A 203 -7.52 -16.00 -13.36
C ASP A 203 -6.91 -14.79 -12.64
N PRO A 204 -7.68 -14.09 -11.79
CA PRO A 204 -7.18 -12.98 -10.99
C PRO A 204 -6.07 -13.37 -10.00
N SER A 205 -5.95 -14.65 -9.62
CA SER A 205 -4.91 -15.11 -8.70
C SER A 205 -3.54 -15.18 -9.35
N ALA A 206 -3.48 -15.19 -10.67
CA ALA A 206 -2.26 -15.20 -11.47
C ALA A 206 -1.80 -13.79 -11.91
N ARG A 207 -2.41 -12.73 -11.37
CA ARG A 207 -2.10 -11.33 -11.71
C ARG A 207 -1.64 -10.54 -10.49
N LEU A 208 -0.75 -9.57 -10.70
CA LEU A 208 -0.30 -8.62 -9.66
C LEU A 208 -1.30 -7.48 -9.46
N TYR A 209 -1.74 -6.85 -10.54
CA TYR A 209 -2.68 -5.73 -10.51
C TYR A 209 -4.11 -6.18 -10.84
N TRP A 210 -5.05 -5.81 -9.97
CA TRP A 210 -6.48 -6.03 -10.22
C TRP A 210 -6.99 -5.04 -11.25
N ASP A 211 -6.80 -3.75 -10.98
CA ASP A 211 -7.17 -2.64 -11.86
C ASP A 211 -5.98 -1.65 -11.93
N GLY A 212 -6.22 -0.46 -12.49
CA GLY A 212 -5.20 0.57 -12.56
C GLY A 212 -4.70 1.10 -11.20
N VAL A 213 -5.40 0.86 -10.10
CA VAL A 213 -5.10 1.48 -8.81
C VAL A 213 -4.70 0.46 -7.75
N HIS A 214 -5.20 -0.78 -7.85
CA HIS A 214 -5.17 -1.76 -6.77
C HIS A 214 -4.49 -3.07 -7.18
N LEU A 215 -3.83 -3.69 -6.20
CA LEU A 215 -3.30 -5.05 -6.30
C LEU A 215 -4.42 -6.09 -6.24
N THR A 216 -4.18 -7.29 -6.77
CA THR A 216 -5.07 -8.44 -6.60
C THR A 216 -5.08 -8.94 -5.16
N GLU A 217 -6.05 -9.80 -4.82
CA GLU A 217 -6.09 -10.49 -3.51
C GLU A 217 -4.83 -11.33 -3.27
N ALA A 218 -4.34 -12.03 -4.30
CA ALA A 218 -3.12 -12.83 -4.24
C ALA A 218 -1.90 -11.96 -3.92
N ALA A 219 -1.70 -10.85 -4.62
CA ALA A 219 -0.61 -9.91 -4.36
C ALA A 219 -0.71 -9.26 -2.96
N ASN A 220 -1.90 -8.83 -2.55
CA ASN A 220 -2.12 -8.29 -1.20
C ASN A 220 -1.80 -9.31 -0.11
N ARG A 221 -2.05 -10.60 -0.34
CA ARG A 221 -1.70 -11.68 0.59
C ARG A 221 -0.20 -11.77 0.80
N HIS A 222 0.60 -11.63 -0.26
CA HIS A 222 2.07 -11.61 -0.15
C HIS A 222 2.58 -10.40 0.63
N VAL A 223 2.06 -9.20 0.31
CA VAL A 223 2.40 -7.97 1.05
C VAL A 223 2.02 -8.09 2.52
N ALA A 224 0.81 -8.56 2.83
CA ALA A 224 0.35 -8.75 4.20
C ALA A 224 1.23 -9.73 4.97
N ASN A 225 1.67 -10.83 4.33
CA ASN A 225 2.58 -11.80 4.94
C ASN A 225 3.96 -11.19 5.25
N ALA A 226 4.47 -10.31 4.38
CA ALA A 226 5.71 -9.58 4.63
C ALA A 226 5.56 -8.65 5.84
N TRP A 227 4.49 -7.86 5.88
CA TRP A 227 4.22 -6.94 7.00
C TRP A 227 3.96 -7.65 8.33
N LEU A 228 3.30 -8.81 8.31
CA LEU A 228 3.17 -9.66 9.49
C LEU A 228 4.55 -10.15 9.98
N GLY A 229 5.49 -10.39 9.07
CA GLY A 229 6.90 -10.64 9.40
C GLY A 229 7.53 -9.49 10.19
N GLU A 230 7.39 -8.26 9.69
CA GLU A 230 7.90 -7.04 10.36
C GLU A 230 7.28 -6.83 11.74
N ILE A 231 5.97 -7.04 11.88
CA ILE A 231 5.27 -6.94 13.16
C ILE A 231 5.81 -7.99 14.15
N ASN A 232 5.96 -9.24 13.72
CA ASN A 232 6.47 -10.31 14.57
C ASN A 232 7.93 -10.06 15.00
N ALA A 233 8.78 -9.60 14.09
CA ALA A 233 10.15 -9.21 14.39
C ALA A 233 10.21 -8.08 15.43
N SER A 234 9.34 -7.07 15.31
CA SER A 234 9.26 -5.95 16.26
C SER A 234 8.75 -6.32 17.66
N THR A 235 8.11 -7.49 17.79
CA THR A 235 7.54 -7.98 19.06
C THR A 235 8.38 -9.07 19.72
N GLY A 236 9.47 -9.52 19.08
CA GLY A 236 10.29 -10.63 19.57
C GLY A 236 9.60 -11.99 19.48
N VAL A 237 8.50 -12.09 18.74
CA VAL A 237 7.78 -13.35 18.53
C VAL A 237 8.43 -14.08 17.36
N SER A 238 9.30 -15.04 17.66
CA SER A 238 9.87 -15.91 16.64
C SER A 238 8.80 -16.87 16.09
N ARG A 239 8.76 -17.06 14.76
CA ARG A 239 7.85 -18.04 14.12
C ARG A 239 8.17 -19.43 14.68
N LYS A 240 7.33 -19.96 15.57
CA LYS A 240 7.21 -21.42 15.67
C LYS A 240 6.63 -21.89 14.34
N GLN A 241 7.35 -22.73 13.61
CA GLN A 241 6.83 -23.45 12.46
C GLN A 241 5.66 -24.33 12.94
N GLY A 242 4.44 -23.78 12.87
CA GLY A 242 3.19 -24.49 13.09
C GLY A 242 2.67 -24.99 11.74
N ALA A 243 2.30 -26.27 11.69
CA ALA A 243 1.75 -26.94 10.53
C ALA A 243 0.64 -26.12 9.84
N LYS A 244 0.59 -26.22 8.51
CA LYS A 244 -0.51 -25.69 7.68
C LYS A 244 -1.83 -26.35 8.09
N GLU A 245 -2.56 -25.72 9.01
CA GLU A 245 -4.00 -25.99 9.13
C GLU A 245 -4.74 -25.15 8.08
N PRO A 246 -5.57 -25.77 7.22
CA PRO A 246 -6.36 -25.03 6.26
C PRO A 246 -7.43 -24.22 7.00
N CYS A 247 -7.47 -22.92 6.70
CA CYS A 247 -8.51 -22.01 7.17
C CYS A 247 -9.88 -22.49 6.66
N ARG A 248 -10.65 -23.19 7.50
CA ARG A 248 -12.03 -23.57 7.18
C ARG A 248 -12.90 -22.32 7.25
N LEU A 249 -13.22 -21.73 6.09
CA LEU A 249 -14.35 -20.79 5.99
C LEU A 249 -15.64 -21.56 6.27
N GLY A 250 -16.26 -21.27 7.42
CA GLY A 250 -17.61 -21.71 7.72
C GLY A 250 -18.59 -21.15 6.68
N ARG A 251 -19.30 -22.05 6.00
CA ARG A 251 -20.46 -21.69 5.16
C ARG A 251 -21.54 -21.08 6.06
N HIS A 252 -21.73 -19.77 6.00
CA HIS A 252 -23.03 -19.20 6.35
C HIS A 252 -23.85 -19.09 5.07
N ARG A 253 -24.91 -19.89 5.00
CA ARG A 253 -26.00 -19.70 4.04
C ARG A 253 -26.64 -18.34 4.35
N ILE A 254 -26.77 -17.52 3.32
CA ILE A 254 -27.88 -16.57 3.19
C ILE A 254 -28.89 -17.26 2.28
#